data_AF-A0A1F5DJE4-F1
#
_entry.id   AF-A0A1F5DJE4-F1
#
_cell.length_a   1.000
_cell.length_b   1.000
_cell.length_c   1.000
_cell.angle_alpha   90.00
_cell.angle_beta   90.00
_cell.angle_gamma   90.00
#
_symmetry.space_group_name_H-M   'P 1'
#
loop_
_entity.id
_entity.type
_entity.pdbx_description
1 polymer ?
#
loop_
_entity_poly.entity_id
_entity_poly.type
_entity_poly.pdbx_seq_one_letter_code
_entity_poly.pdbx_strand_id
1 'polypeptide(L)'
;MGKKVMVQFLASGLSGLLAFLALSLSARLFGAKILGEIAYLTGLLGIIFAFSDLGLSRAHVHFTAAKSGRPALASFLTLKLVLLVLCAALALALGAFNRQLSLLLLVLLAFEFFFRLADGLLITFEGQEKVWPQNLIRLSGKLFKLAAVVVLGLVWSSSLGYSLVFLTEAMLVLAAAAVISRRFWSWRLDKAVMKDYWRYSLPFALIVPLSYFQENGLILIIRNFYSAETLGVYAAVLGLFGLLKGFSSGLMVFFFPRMSRFNAAGEIDQIQRYTDSVVKLSVWILAPLCLLLFLLAGPVVTLVLGGQFAGGAGVFRWLLPGVLILAVFTPYDHVLFATNNHRSIVKVNLVTTILVLTFAWLLVPVWAGQGAALALVSGWLIGGVWQFLILHQKTGIRFLSDWRLSKVEVKYLYGLIHSFGQAVFRFSGKKTG
;
A
#
# COMPACT_ATOMS: atom_id res chain seq x y z
N MET A 1 4.17 -18.84 18.98
CA MET A 1 4.04 -17.63 18.13
C MET A 1 5.37 -17.13 17.50
N GLY A 2 6.56 -17.57 17.92
CA GLY A 2 7.84 -16.89 17.57
C GLY A 2 8.39 -17.03 16.14
N LYS A 3 8.47 -18.24 15.56
CA LYS A 3 9.28 -18.46 14.33
C LYS A 3 8.63 -17.90 13.05
N LYS A 4 7.34 -18.14 12.83
CA LYS A 4 6.61 -17.65 11.63
C LYS A 4 6.54 -16.12 11.60
N VAL A 5 6.34 -15.51 12.76
CA VAL A 5 6.29 -14.06 12.94
C VAL A 5 7.65 -13.43 12.66
N MET A 6 8.73 -13.96 13.23
CA MET A 6 10.08 -13.46 12.99
C MET A 6 10.49 -13.58 11.52
N VAL A 7 10.14 -14.68 10.85
CA VAL A 7 10.38 -14.85 9.41
C VAL A 7 9.58 -13.83 8.58
N GLN A 8 8.31 -13.56 8.94
CA GLN A 8 7.50 -12.54 8.27
C GLN A 8 8.12 -11.14 8.43
N PHE A 9 8.61 -10.81 9.62
CA PHE A 9 9.30 -9.54 9.88
C PHE A 9 10.59 -9.42 9.06
N LEU A 10 11.43 -10.45 9.05
CA LEU A 10 12.67 -10.46 8.27
C LEU A 10 12.40 -10.35 6.76
N ALA A 11 11.42 -11.11 6.25
CA ALA A 11 11.02 -11.06 4.85
C ALA A 11 10.47 -9.68 4.47
N SER A 12 9.67 -9.07 5.34
CA SER A 12 9.11 -7.72 5.13
C SER A 12 10.19 -6.64 5.21
N GLY A 13 11.13 -6.76 6.16
CA GLY A 13 12.27 -5.86 6.30
C GLY A 13 13.21 -5.91 5.10
N LEU A 14 13.59 -7.10 4.67
CA LEU A 14 14.41 -7.30 3.46
C LEU A 14 13.67 -6.78 2.21
N SER A 15 12.37 -7.08 2.10
CA SER A 15 11.53 -6.58 1.03
C SER A 15 11.40 -5.05 1.02
N GLY A 16 11.44 -4.41 2.20
CA GLY A 16 11.46 -2.97 2.37
C GLY A 16 12.80 -2.37 1.95
N LEU A 17 13.92 -2.99 2.36
CA LEU A 17 15.27 -2.58 1.96
C LEU A 17 15.46 -2.65 0.44
N LEU A 18 15.03 -3.75 -0.20
CA LEU A 18 15.10 -3.86 -1.65
C LEU A 18 14.24 -2.83 -2.37
N ALA A 19 13.04 -2.54 -1.85
CA ALA A 19 12.19 -1.49 -2.40
C ALA A 19 12.82 -0.10 -2.25
N PHE A 20 13.46 0.18 -1.11
CA PHE A 20 14.20 1.42 -0.88
C PHE A 20 15.38 1.57 -1.85
N LEU A 21 16.19 0.52 -2.02
CA LEU A 21 17.32 0.54 -2.97
C LEU A 21 16.83 0.71 -4.41
N ALA A 22 15.77 -0.01 -4.80
CA ALA A 22 15.17 0.13 -6.13
C ALA A 22 14.64 1.54 -6.37
N LEU A 23 14.00 2.16 -5.37
CA LEU A 23 13.53 3.55 -5.44
C LEU A 23 14.71 4.54 -5.59
N SER A 24 15.73 4.43 -4.73
CA SER A 24 16.92 5.29 -4.75
C SER A 24 17.65 5.22 -6.09
N LEU A 25 17.90 4.01 -6.58
CA LEU A 25 18.56 3.80 -7.87
C LEU A 25 17.69 4.24 -9.04
N SER A 26 16.37 4.02 -8.97
CA SER A 26 15.45 4.51 -10.01
C SER A 26 15.52 6.02 -10.13
N ALA A 27 15.46 6.74 -9.00
CA ALA A 27 15.56 8.18 -8.96
C ALA A 27 16.89 8.69 -9.54
N ARG A 28 18.00 8.05 -9.17
CA ARG A 28 19.35 8.46 -9.60
C ARG A 28 19.67 8.11 -11.06
N LEU A 29 19.18 6.99 -11.57
CA LEU A 29 19.51 6.51 -12.92
C LEU A 29 18.55 7.05 -13.99
N PHE A 30 17.27 7.24 -13.66
CA PHE A 30 16.26 7.70 -14.62
C PHE A 30 15.86 9.18 -14.44
N GLY A 31 16.09 9.77 -13.26
CA GLY A 31 15.81 11.17 -13.00
C GLY A 31 14.33 11.52 -12.88
N ALA A 32 14.05 12.76 -12.50
CA ALA A 32 12.70 13.20 -12.11
C ALA A 32 11.70 13.19 -13.28
N LYS A 33 12.11 13.62 -14.49
CA LYS A 33 11.22 13.67 -15.66
C LYS A 33 10.64 12.28 -16.01
N ILE A 34 11.50 11.27 -16.12
CA ILE A 34 11.08 9.90 -16.46
C ILE A 34 10.14 9.36 -15.37
N LEU A 35 10.51 9.51 -14.09
CA LEU A 35 9.67 9.07 -12.98
C LEU A 35 8.29 9.73 -13.00
N GLY A 36 8.22 11.00 -13.39
CA GLY A 36 6.94 11.72 -13.50
C GLY A 36 6.09 11.31 -14.69
N GLU A 37 6.69 11.02 -15.84
CA GLU A 37 5.96 10.46 -16.99
C GLU A 37 5.36 9.09 -16.65
N ILE A 38 6.14 8.24 -15.99
CA ILE A 38 5.65 6.93 -15.51
C ILE A 38 4.56 7.12 -14.46
N ALA A 39 4.79 7.97 -13.45
CA ALA A 39 3.80 8.24 -12.41
C ALA A 39 2.48 8.75 -12.98
N TYR A 40 2.52 9.62 -14.00
CA TYR A 40 1.31 10.11 -14.65
C TYR A 40 0.52 8.99 -15.32
N LEU A 41 1.18 8.18 -16.16
CA LEU A 41 0.50 7.12 -16.90
C LEU A 41 0.02 5.99 -15.98
N THR A 42 0.81 5.61 -14.96
CA THR A 42 0.36 4.66 -13.95
C THR A 42 -0.74 5.23 -13.07
N GLY A 43 -0.73 6.54 -12.79
CA GLY A 43 -1.82 7.22 -12.09
C GLY A 43 -3.14 7.15 -12.88
N LEU A 44 -3.08 7.45 -14.18
CA LEU A 44 -4.23 7.35 -15.07
C LEU A 44 -4.77 5.91 -15.14
N LEU A 45 -3.89 4.95 -15.38
CA LEU A 45 -4.26 3.52 -15.38
C LEU A 45 -4.76 3.08 -14.01
N GLY A 46 -4.19 3.60 -12.92
CA GLY A 46 -4.59 3.32 -11.55
C GLY A 46 -6.04 3.68 -11.27
N ILE A 47 -6.53 4.79 -11.81
CA ILE A 47 -7.95 5.18 -11.73
C ILE A 47 -8.84 4.23 -12.52
N ILE A 48 -8.43 3.82 -13.72
CA ILE A 48 -9.21 2.90 -14.56
C ILE A 48 -9.28 1.51 -13.90
N PHE A 49 -8.14 1.01 -13.45
CA PHE A 49 -8.03 -0.29 -12.79
C PHE A 49 -8.44 -0.27 -11.32
N ALA A 50 -8.86 0.88 -10.77
CA ALA A 50 -9.51 0.96 -9.47
C ALA A 50 -10.72 0.01 -9.38
N PHE A 51 -11.38 -0.23 -10.52
CA PHE A 51 -12.55 -1.10 -10.68
C PHE A 51 -12.20 -2.55 -11.06
N SER A 52 -10.92 -2.93 -11.10
CA SER A 52 -10.49 -4.26 -11.53
C SER A 52 -10.63 -5.37 -10.47
N ASP A 53 -10.92 -5.00 -9.22
CA ASP A 53 -11.11 -5.96 -8.12
C ASP A 53 -12.52 -5.95 -7.56
N LEU A 54 -13.12 -4.77 -7.34
CA LEU A 54 -14.45 -4.59 -6.74
C LEU A 54 -14.68 -5.41 -5.45
N GLY A 55 -13.61 -5.71 -4.70
CA GLY A 55 -13.66 -6.52 -3.48
C GLY A 55 -13.57 -8.03 -3.70
N LEU A 56 -13.42 -8.52 -4.93
CA LEU A 56 -13.31 -9.95 -5.24
C LEU A 56 -12.13 -10.59 -4.52
N SER A 57 -11.01 -9.88 -4.38
CA SER A 57 -9.85 -10.38 -3.64
C SER A 57 -10.18 -10.65 -2.16
N ARG A 58 -11.00 -9.80 -1.52
CA ARG A 58 -11.47 -10.03 -0.14
C ARG A 58 -12.41 -11.23 -0.04
N ALA A 59 -13.32 -11.37 -1.00
CA ALA A 59 -14.19 -12.54 -1.11
C ALA A 59 -13.36 -13.83 -1.27
N HIS A 60 -12.31 -13.78 -2.10
CA HIS A 60 -11.45 -14.93 -2.34
C HIS A 60 -10.72 -15.41 -1.09
N VAL A 61 -10.14 -14.49 -0.32
CA VAL A 61 -9.51 -14.81 0.97
C VAL A 61 -10.53 -15.45 1.91
N HIS A 62 -11.72 -14.84 2.05
CA HIS A 62 -12.78 -15.33 2.94
C HIS A 62 -13.25 -16.75 2.58
N PHE A 63 -13.63 -16.99 1.33
CA PHE A 63 -14.14 -18.29 0.90
C PHE A 63 -13.07 -19.38 0.87
N THR A 64 -11.81 -19.01 0.59
CA THR A 64 -10.69 -19.97 0.63
C THR A 64 -10.38 -20.41 2.05
N ALA A 65 -10.45 -19.48 3.02
CA ALA A 65 -10.29 -19.80 4.43
C ALA A 65 -11.44 -20.69 4.96
N ALA A 66 -12.68 -20.45 4.52
CA ALA A 66 -13.85 -21.21 4.96
C ALA A 66 -13.93 -22.64 4.39
N LYS A 67 -13.52 -22.87 3.14
CA LYS A 67 -13.66 -24.18 2.45
C LYS A 67 -12.51 -25.17 2.73
N SER A 68 -12.05 -25.26 3.97
CA SER A 68 -10.97 -26.17 4.39
C SER A 68 -9.70 -26.04 3.53
N GLY A 69 -9.44 -24.86 2.96
CA GLY A 69 -8.28 -24.60 2.10
C GLY A 69 -8.39 -25.11 0.65
N ARG A 70 -9.58 -25.49 0.15
CA ARG A 70 -9.82 -25.75 -1.29
C ARG A 70 -10.30 -24.48 -2.01
N PRO A 71 -9.40 -23.71 -2.68
CA PRO A 71 -9.77 -22.46 -3.34
C PRO A 71 -10.60 -22.72 -4.61
N ALA A 72 -11.64 -21.91 -4.82
CA ALA A 72 -12.38 -21.86 -6.07
C ALA A 72 -11.65 -20.97 -7.10
N LEU A 73 -10.38 -21.29 -7.36
CA LEU A 73 -9.45 -20.42 -8.08
C LEU A 73 -9.95 -20.03 -9.48
N ALA A 74 -10.48 -20.99 -10.24
CA ALA A 74 -10.96 -20.73 -11.60
C ALA A 74 -12.17 -19.80 -11.64
N SER A 75 -13.14 -19.98 -10.73
CA SER A 75 -14.34 -19.11 -10.66
C SER A 75 -13.96 -17.68 -10.27
N PHE A 76 -13.05 -17.52 -9.30
CA PHE A 76 -12.50 -16.23 -8.90
C PHE A 76 -11.72 -15.55 -10.04
N LEU A 77 -10.76 -16.26 -10.65
CA LEU A 77 -9.94 -15.69 -11.71
C LEU A 77 -10.75 -15.37 -12.96
N THR A 78 -11.82 -16.11 -13.24
CA THR A 78 -12.72 -15.78 -14.35
C THR A 78 -13.39 -14.42 -14.13
N LEU A 79 -13.97 -14.20 -12.94
CA LEU A 79 -14.54 -12.89 -12.59
C LEU A 79 -13.49 -11.78 -12.65
N LYS A 80 -12.30 -12.03 -12.10
CA LYS A 80 -11.21 -11.05 -12.10
C LYS A 80 -10.70 -10.73 -13.50
N LEU A 81 -10.55 -11.74 -14.37
CA LEU A 81 -10.14 -11.55 -15.77
C LEU A 81 -11.16 -10.73 -16.55
N VAL A 82 -12.45 -10.96 -16.36
CA VAL A 82 -13.50 -10.14 -16.99
C VAL A 82 -13.32 -8.67 -16.60
N LEU A 83 -13.16 -8.36 -15.31
CA LEU A 83 -12.94 -6.98 -14.86
C LEU A 83 -11.63 -6.38 -15.41
N LEU A 84 -10.54 -7.15 -15.40
CA LEU A 84 -9.25 -6.70 -15.93
C LEU A 84 -9.32 -6.40 -17.44
N VAL A 85 -10.00 -7.25 -18.21
CA VAL A 85 -10.20 -7.04 -19.66
C VAL A 85 -11.08 -5.83 -19.93
N LEU A 86 -12.15 -5.62 -19.15
CA LEU A 86 -12.98 -4.42 -19.27
C LEU A 86 -12.19 -3.13 -18.95
N CYS A 87 -11.39 -3.13 -17.88
CA CYS A 87 -10.50 -2.00 -17.56
C CYS A 87 -9.47 -1.77 -18.69
N ALA A 88 -8.86 -2.82 -19.22
CA ALA A 88 -7.88 -2.70 -20.30
C ALA A 88 -8.51 -2.19 -21.60
N ALA A 89 -9.70 -2.69 -21.96
CA ALA A 89 -10.45 -2.23 -23.12
C ALA A 89 -10.84 -0.74 -22.97
N LEU A 90 -11.28 -0.32 -21.78
CA LEU A 90 -11.57 1.07 -21.49
C LEU A 90 -10.32 1.95 -21.61
N ALA A 91 -9.17 1.50 -21.07
CA ALA A 91 -7.91 2.22 -21.21
C ALA A 91 -7.47 2.37 -22.68
N LEU A 92 -7.61 1.31 -23.48
CA LEU A 92 -7.33 1.35 -24.92
C LEU A 92 -8.30 2.28 -25.67
N ALA A 93 -9.59 2.24 -25.35
CA ALA A 93 -10.59 3.11 -25.97
C ALA A 93 -10.33 4.59 -25.67
N LEU A 94 -10.06 4.93 -24.40
CA LEU A 94 -9.71 6.31 -24.00
C LEU A 94 -8.39 6.77 -24.61
N GLY A 95 -7.38 5.88 -24.66
CA GLY A 95 -6.11 6.17 -25.32
C GLY A 95 -6.27 6.41 -26.82
N ALA A 96 -7.09 5.60 -27.49
CA ALA A 96 -7.39 5.74 -28.92
C ALA A 96 -8.14 7.04 -29.21
N PHE A 97 -9.18 7.32 -28.42
CA PHE A 97 -10.02 8.51 -28.55
C PHE A 97 -9.21 9.79 -28.42
N ASN A 98 -8.31 9.86 -27.44
CA ASN A 98 -7.44 11.03 -27.22
C ASN A 98 -6.20 11.06 -28.13
N ARG A 99 -6.05 10.12 -29.08
CA ARG A 99 -4.84 9.95 -29.92
C ARG A 99 -3.55 9.81 -29.10
N GLN A 100 -3.65 9.21 -27.92
CA GLN A 100 -2.56 9.02 -26.96
C GLN A 100 -2.10 7.56 -26.82
N LEU A 101 -2.39 6.70 -27.81
CA LEU A 101 -1.86 5.33 -27.89
C LEU A 101 -0.36 5.34 -28.21
N SER A 102 0.44 5.62 -27.21
CA SER A 102 1.89 5.46 -27.25
C SER A 102 2.29 4.04 -26.87
N LEU A 103 3.42 3.57 -27.41
CA LEU A 103 4.03 2.31 -26.96
C LEU A 103 4.25 2.28 -25.44
N LEU A 104 4.60 3.43 -24.86
CA LEU A 104 4.76 3.61 -23.42
C LEU A 104 3.49 3.27 -22.64
N LEU A 105 2.34 3.81 -23.07
CA LEU A 105 1.03 3.49 -22.46
C LEU A 105 0.71 1.99 -22.58
N LEU A 106 0.98 1.38 -23.74
CA LEU A 106 0.72 -0.04 -23.96
C LEU A 106 1.57 -0.95 -23.06
N VAL A 107 2.86 -0.61 -22.88
CA VAL A 107 3.76 -1.34 -21.97
C VAL A 107 3.30 -1.22 -20.52
N LEU A 108 2.91 -0.02 -20.08
CA LEU A 108 2.39 0.19 -18.73
C LEU A 108 1.02 -0.46 -18.51
N LEU A 109 0.15 -0.46 -19.52
CA LEU A 109 -1.11 -1.18 -19.49
C LEU A 109 -0.89 -2.69 -19.33
N ALA A 110 0.05 -3.26 -20.10
CA ALA A 110 0.43 -4.67 -19.97
C ALA A 110 0.98 -4.97 -18.57
N PHE A 111 1.85 -4.10 -18.04
CA PHE A 111 2.34 -4.20 -16.65
C PHE A 111 1.18 -4.23 -15.65
N GLU A 112 0.29 -3.25 -15.68
CA GLU A 112 -0.85 -3.11 -14.76
C GLU A 112 -1.80 -4.33 -14.84
N PHE A 113 -2.00 -4.88 -16.04
CA PHE A 113 -2.80 -6.08 -16.26
C PHE A 113 -2.14 -7.33 -15.66
N PHE A 114 -0.89 -7.62 -16.04
CA PHE A 114 -0.18 -8.82 -15.60
C PHE A 114 0.12 -8.81 -14.10
N PHE A 115 0.48 -7.65 -13.55
CA PHE A 115 0.73 -7.49 -12.13
C PHE A 115 -0.51 -7.83 -11.30
N ARG A 116 -1.69 -7.29 -11.67
CA ARG A 116 -2.95 -7.59 -10.96
C ARG A 116 -3.42 -9.03 -11.12
N LEU A 117 -3.17 -9.64 -12.28
CA LEU A 117 -3.43 -11.05 -12.49
C LEU A 117 -2.55 -11.92 -11.59
N ALA A 118 -1.26 -11.61 -11.52
CA ALA A 118 -0.32 -12.29 -10.63
C ALA A 118 -0.73 -12.14 -9.15
N ASP A 119 -1.13 -10.95 -8.73
CA ASP A 119 -1.64 -10.71 -7.39
C ASP A 119 -2.93 -11.49 -7.10
N GLY A 120 -3.80 -11.68 -8.09
CA GLY A 120 -4.95 -12.58 -7.99
C GLY A 120 -4.56 -14.04 -7.73
N LEU A 121 -3.50 -14.54 -8.35
CA LEU A 121 -3.01 -15.89 -8.07
C LEU A 121 -2.43 -15.98 -6.66
N LEU A 122 -1.63 -15.00 -6.26
CA LEU A 122 -0.92 -14.99 -4.98
C LEU A 122 -1.85 -14.85 -3.77
N ILE A 123 -2.97 -14.11 -3.89
CA ILE A 123 -3.91 -13.93 -2.77
C ILE A 123 -4.63 -15.23 -2.37
N THR A 124 -4.63 -16.25 -3.24
CA THR A 124 -5.05 -17.62 -2.89
C THR A 124 -4.28 -18.17 -1.69
N PHE A 125 -2.98 -17.88 -1.62
CA PHE A 125 -2.11 -18.36 -0.54
C PHE A 125 -2.37 -17.62 0.77
N GLU A 126 -2.76 -16.35 0.70
CA GLU A 126 -3.22 -15.57 1.85
C GLU A 126 -4.45 -16.21 2.49
N GLY A 127 -5.45 -16.58 1.68
CA GLY A 127 -6.64 -17.31 2.14
C GLY A 127 -6.36 -18.71 2.72
N GLN A 128 -5.20 -19.31 2.43
CA GLN A 128 -4.75 -20.57 3.02
C GLN A 128 -3.86 -20.39 4.24
N GLU A 129 -3.63 -19.15 4.69
CA GLU A 129 -2.64 -18.81 5.73
C GLU A 129 -1.21 -19.26 5.40
N LYS A 130 -0.92 -19.51 4.11
CA LYS A 130 0.39 -19.93 3.60
C LYS A 130 1.11 -18.73 3.01
N VAL A 131 1.60 -17.84 3.87
CA VAL A 131 2.22 -16.57 3.42
C VAL A 131 3.59 -16.77 2.75
N TRP A 132 4.25 -17.91 2.98
CA TRP A 132 5.63 -18.15 2.53
C TRP A 132 5.82 -18.14 0.99
N PRO A 133 5.06 -18.91 0.18
CA PRO A 133 5.22 -18.88 -1.27
C PRO A 133 4.98 -17.47 -1.87
N GLN A 134 3.99 -16.74 -1.36
CA GLN A 134 3.69 -15.38 -1.78
C GLN A 134 4.86 -14.43 -1.49
N ASN A 135 5.39 -14.47 -0.25
CA ASN A 135 6.53 -13.63 0.11
C ASN A 135 7.77 -13.96 -0.72
N LEU A 136 8.05 -15.24 -0.96
CA LEU A 136 9.21 -15.67 -1.73
C LEU A 136 9.14 -15.18 -3.18
N ILE A 137 7.98 -15.35 -3.83
CA ILE A 137 7.77 -14.85 -5.19
C ILE A 137 7.92 -13.33 -5.23
N ARG A 138 7.28 -12.59 -4.31
CA ARG A 138 7.38 -11.12 -4.27
C ARG A 138 8.81 -10.64 -4.01
N LEU A 139 9.54 -11.33 -3.14
CA LEU A 139 10.95 -11.01 -2.87
C LEU A 139 11.81 -11.24 -4.11
N SER A 140 11.60 -12.36 -4.83
CA SER A 140 12.30 -12.64 -6.08
C SER A 140 12.01 -11.60 -7.16
N GLY A 141 10.74 -11.16 -7.27
CA GLY A 141 10.34 -10.07 -8.16
C GLY A 141 11.04 -8.76 -7.83
N LYS A 142 11.13 -8.39 -6.54
CA LYS A 142 11.87 -7.19 -6.10
C LYS A 142 13.37 -7.25 -6.37
N LEU A 143 14.00 -8.41 -6.15
CA LEU A 143 15.43 -8.61 -6.48
C LEU A 143 15.66 -8.48 -7.99
N PHE A 144 14.80 -9.09 -8.79
CA PHE A 144 14.85 -8.99 -10.24
C PHE A 144 14.62 -7.55 -10.71
N LYS A 145 13.63 -6.85 -10.14
CA LYS A 145 13.37 -5.43 -10.39
C LYS A 145 14.60 -4.58 -10.10
N LEU A 146 15.27 -4.80 -8.97
CA LEU A 146 16.49 -4.08 -8.61
C LEU A 146 17.58 -4.28 -9.66
N ALA A 147 17.81 -5.52 -10.10
CA ALA A 147 18.76 -5.81 -11.18
C ALA A 147 18.36 -5.12 -12.49
N ALA A 148 17.08 -5.17 -12.87
CA ALA A 148 16.57 -4.53 -14.07
C ALA A 148 16.68 -2.99 -14.01
N VAL A 149 16.46 -2.36 -12.86
CA VAL A 149 16.71 -0.92 -12.64
C VAL A 149 18.17 -0.58 -12.95
N VAL A 150 19.12 -1.38 -12.45
CA VAL A 150 20.55 -1.14 -12.69
C VAL A 150 20.89 -1.33 -14.16
N VAL A 151 20.51 -2.47 -14.76
CA VAL A 151 20.84 -2.78 -16.16
C VAL A 151 20.22 -1.77 -17.12
N LEU A 152 18.90 -1.54 -17.02
CA LEU A 152 18.21 -0.62 -17.92
C LEU A 152 18.52 0.85 -17.61
N GLY A 153 18.79 1.20 -16.36
CA GLY A 153 19.21 2.55 -16.00
C GLY A 153 20.60 2.92 -16.53
N LEU A 154 21.50 1.94 -16.67
CA LEU A 154 22.84 2.16 -17.23
C LEU A 154 22.87 2.08 -18.76
N VAL A 155 22.09 1.18 -19.37
CA VAL A 155 22.13 0.91 -20.82
C VAL A 155 21.09 1.72 -21.59
N TRP A 156 19.91 1.96 -21.00
CA TRP A 156 18.76 2.53 -21.70
C TRP A 156 17.88 3.41 -20.79
N SER A 157 18.46 4.50 -20.28
CA SER A 157 17.75 5.46 -19.42
C SER A 157 16.73 6.29 -20.21
N SER A 158 15.54 5.71 -20.42
CA SER A 158 14.39 6.31 -21.08
C SER A 158 13.10 5.90 -20.38
N SER A 159 11.99 6.61 -20.62
CA SER A 159 10.69 6.25 -20.05
C SER A 159 10.23 4.85 -20.47
N LEU A 160 10.53 4.46 -21.71
CA LEU A 160 10.26 3.10 -22.18
C LEU A 160 11.13 2.08 -21.44
N GLY A 161 12.44 2.35 -21.32
CA GLY A 161 13.37 1.50 -20.56
C GLY A 161 12.94 1.32 -19.10
N TYR A 162 12.53 2.40 -18.43
CA TYR A 162 12.04 2.29 -17.05
C TYR A 162 10.73 1.51 -16.95
N SER A 163 9.81 1.67 -17.90
CA SER A 163 8.55 0.90 -17.94
C SER A 163 8.78 -0.60 -18.11
N LEU A 164 9.79 -1.00 -18.88
CA LEU A 164 10.17 -2.40 -19.05
C LEU A 164 10.66 -3.04 -17.75
N VAL A 165 11.24 -2.27 -16.82
CA VAL A 165 11.58 -2.77 -15.47
C VAL A 165 10.33 -3.31 -14.76
N PHE A 166 9.23 -2.58 -14.82
CA PHE A 166 7.96 -2.99 -14.19
C PHE A 166 7.31 -4.15 -14.92
N LEU A 167 7.29 -4.12 -16.26
CA LEU A 167 6.69 -5.19 -17.06
C LEU A 167 7.42 -6.52 -16.84
N THR A 168 8.75 -6.52 -16.89
CA THR A 168 9.56 -7.73 -16.72
C THR A 168 9.43 -8.31 -15.30
N GLU A 169 9.37 -7.46 -14.27
CA GLU A 169 9.02 -7.88 -12.90
C GLU A 169 7.64 -8.55 -12.86
N ALA A 170 6.60 -7.92 -13.44
CA ALA A 170 5.24 -8.46 -13.44
C ALA A 170 5.15 -9.79 -14.18
N MET A 171 5.85 -9.96 -15.30
CA MET A 171 5.90 -11.23 -16.05
C MET A 171 6.58 -12.34 -15.25
N LEU A 172 7.70 -12.05 -14.59
CA LEU A 172 8.39 -13.01 -13.73
C LEU A 172 7.48 -13.47 -12.57
N VAL A 173 6.86 -12.50 -11.88
CA VAL A 173 5.96 -12.77 -10.75
C VAL A 173 4.73 -13.54 -11.22
N LEU A 174 4.16 -13.21 -12.37
CA LEU A 174 3.03 -13.93 -12.97
C LEU A 174 3.41 -15.37 -13.31
N ALA A 175 4.53 -15.59 -13.99
CA ALA A 175 5.00 -16.91 -14.36
C ALA A 175 5.21 -17.78 -13.12
N ALA A 176 5.90 -17.26 -12.10
CA ALA A 176 6.11 -17.97 -10.83
C ALA A 176 4.78 -18.23 -10.11
N ALA A 177 3.89 -17.24 -10.03
CA ALA A 177 2.58 -17.39 -9.40
C ALA A 177 1.72 -18.43 -10.11
N ALA A 178 1.72 -18.46 -11.44
CA ALA A 178 0.99 -19.46 -12.24
C ALA A 178 1.51 -20.87 -11.98
N VAL A 179 2.84 -21.06 -11.97
CA VAL A 179 3.47 -22.37 -11.72
C VAL A 179 3.12 -22.91 -10.33
N ILE A 180 3.17 -22.08 -9.27
CA ILE A 180 2.86 -22.57 -7.92
C ILE A 180 1.34 -22.71 -7.71
N SER A 181 0.52 -21.87 -8.34
CA SER A 181 -0.94 -21.90 -8.21
C SER A 181 -1.61 -22.98 -9.06
N ARG A 182 -0.90 -23.58 -10.02
CA ARG A 182 -1.45 -24.63 -10.91
C ARG A 182 -2.09 -25.80 -10.15
N ARG A 183 -1.58 -26.11 -8.95
CA ARG A 183 -2.11 -27.17 -8.07
C ARG A 183 -3.53 -26.91 -7.57
N PHE A 184 -3.97 -25.66 -7.63
CA PHE A 184 -5.30 -25.20 -7.22
C PHE A 184 -6.23 -24.99 -8.41
N TRP A 185 -5.71 -25.12 -9.63
CA TRP A 185 -6.50 -24.98 -10.83
C TRP A 185 -7.51 -26.11 -10.92
N SER A 186 -8.74 -25.76 -11.23
CA SER A 186 -9.78 -26.71 -11.59
C SER A 186 -10.56 -26.15 -12.77
N TRP A 187 -10.89 -26.99 -13.73
CA TRP A 187 -11.69 -26.58 -14.90
C TRP A 187 -13.17 -26.35 -14.56
N ARG A 188 -13.55 -26.50 -13.28
CA ARG A 188 -14.93 -26.38 -12.82
C ARG A 188 -15.25 -24.92 -12.52
N LEU A 189 -16.03 -24.30 -13.40
CA LEU A 189 -16.67 -23.02 -13.15
C LEU A 189 -18.01 -23.25 -12.48
N ASP A 190 -18.15 -22.76 -11.25
CA ASP A 190 -19.38 -22.88 -10.49
C ASP A 190 -20.08 -21.53 -10.43
N LYS A 191 -21.18 -21.41 -11.18
CA LYS A 191 -21.98 -20.18 -11.25
C LYS A 191 -22.54 -19.77 -9.89
N ALA A 192 -22.86 -20.72 -9.01
CA ALA A 192 -23.34 -20.42 -7.67
C ALA A 192 -22.21 -19.78 -6.84
N VAL A 193 -20.99 -20.34 -6.93
CA VAL A 193 -19.81 -19.75 -6.27
C VAL A 193 -19.51 -18.36 -6.82
N MET A 194 -19.60 -18.14 -8.14
CA MET A 194 -19.40 -16.80 -8.72
C MET A 194 -20.41 -15.78 -8.19
N LYS A 195 -21.69 -16.18 -8.04
CA LYS A 195 -22.74 -15.35 -7.45
C LYS A 195 -22.45 -15.00 -5.99
N ASP A 196 -21.97 -15.96 -5.21
CA ASP A 196 -21.58 -15.74 -3.81
C ASP A 196 -20.40 -14.77 -3.69
N TYR A 197 -19.40 -14.90 -4.56
CA TYR A 197 -18.27 -13.97 -4.65
C TYR A 197 -18.74 -12.55 -4.92
N TRP A 198 -19.60 -12.37 -5.92
CA TRP A 198 -20.12 -11.06 -6.30
C TRP A 198 -20.97 -10.43 -5.19
N ARG A 199 -21.85 -11.20 -4.54
CA ARG A 199 -22.67 -10.70 -3.43
C ARG A 199 -21.83 -10.29 -2.23
N TYR A 200 -20.80 -11.07 -1.91
CA TYR A 200 -19.89 -10.75 -0.80
C TYR A 200 -19.00 -9.55 -1.09
N SER A 201 -18.60 -9.36 -2.35
CA SER A 201 -17.68 -8.27 -2.73
C SER A 201 -18.38 -6.90 -2.84
N LEU A 202 -19.69 -6.88 -3.12
CA LEU A 202 -20.47 -5.66 -3.37
C LEU A 202 -20.33 -4.56 -2.29
N PRO A 203 -20.32 -4.84 -0.97
CA PRO A 203 -20.11 -3.81 0.05
C PRO A 203 -18.73 -3.15 -0.02
N PHE A 204 -17.73 -3.84 -0.59
CA PHE A 204 -16.36 -3.36 -0.74
C PHE A 204 -16.10 -2.71 -2.11
N ALA A 205 -17.03 -2.85 -3.05
CA ALA A 205 -16.88 -2.41 -4.44
C ALA A 205 -16.63 -0.90 -4.56
N LEU A 206 -17.08 -0.09 -3.60
CA LEU A 206 -16.82 1.35 -3.56
C LEU A 206 -15.62 1.73 -2.69
N ILE A 207 -15.22 0.90 -1.72
CA ILE A 207 -14.13 1.24 -0.80
C ILE A 207 -12.80 1.28 -1.56
N VAL A 208 -12.52 0.23 -2.34
CA VAL A 208 -11.24 0.11 -3.04
C VAL A 208 -11.06 1.24 -4.06
N PRO A 209 -12.03 1.52 -4.97
CA PRO A 209 -11.86 2.60 -5.92
C PRO A 209 -11.62 3.96 -5.26
N LEU A 210 -12.36 4.30 -4.19
CA LEU A 210 -12.20 5.58 -3.51
C LEU A 210 -10.77 5.81 -3.00
N SER A 211 -10.10 4.78 -2.49
CA SER A 211 -8.69 4.87 -2.11
C SER A 211 -7.77 5.10 -3.31
N TYR A 212 -8.03 4.43 -4.45
CA TYR A 212 -7.28 4.67 -5.68
C TYR A 212 -7.47 6.09 -6.23
N PHE A 213 -8.69 6.64 -6.15
CA PHE A 213 -8.96 8.02 -6.55
C PHE A 213 -8.22 9.03 -5.67
N GLN A 214 -8.10 8.78 -4.36
CA GLN A 214 -7.34 9.67 -3.46
C GLN A 214 -5.86 9.74 -3.85
N GLU A 215 -5.20 8.59 -4.04
CA GLU A 215 -3.75 8.57 -4.30
C GLU A 215 -3.43 8.97 -5.75
N ASN A 216 -4.16 8.43 -6.73
CA ASN A 216 -3.87 8.68 -8.15
C ASN A 216 -4.48 9.99 -8.66
N GLY A 217 -5.55 10.49 -8.06
CA GLY A 217 -6.13 11.78 -8.41
C GLY A 217 -5.16 12.93 -8.16
N LEU A 218 -4.38 12.89 -7.08
CA LEU A 218 -3.35 13.90 -6.79
C LEU A 218 -2.27 13.96 -7.87
N ILE A 219 -1.83 12.80 -8.37
CA ILE A 219 -0.86 12.70 -9.47
C ILE A 219 -1.39 13.41 -10.72
N LEU A 220 -2.66 13.16 -11.08
CA LEU A 220 -3.28 13.79 -12.26
C LEU A 220 -3.43 15.30 -12.08
N ILE A 221 -3.85 15.75 -10.89
CA ILE A 221 -3.99 17.19 -10.58
C ILE A 221 -2.63 17.89 -10.68
N ILE A 222 -1.56 17.31 -10.12
CA ILE A 222 -0.22 17.88 -10.25
C ILE A 222 0.21 17.96 -11.71
N ARG A 223 -0.02 16.90 -12.51
CA ARG A 223 0.35 16.91 -13.93
C ARG A 223 -0.42 17.95 -14.75
N ASN A 224 -1.65 18.26 -14.34
CA ASN A 224 -2.48 19.27 -15.01
C ASN A 224 -1.89 20.68 -14.89
N PHE A 225 -1.30 21.01 -13.74
CA PHE A 225 -0.76 22.35 -13.47
C PHE A 225 0.77 22.46 -13.66
N TYR A 226 1.50 21.35 -13.54
CA TYR A 226 2.96 21.33 -13.55
C TYR A 226 3.54 20.30 -14.52
N SER A 227 4.86 20.43 -14.76
CA SER A 227 5.60 19.53 -15.64
C SER A 227 5.69 18.11 -15.09
N ALA A 228 6.02 17.16 -15.96
CA ALA A 228 6.32 15.79 -15.55
C ALA A 228 7.48 15.74 -14.54
N GLU A 229 8.47 16.62 -14.65
CA GLU A 229 9.58 16.68 -13.69
C GLU A 229 9.12 17.01 -12.27
N THR A 230 8.26 18.02 -12.09
CA THR A 230 7.67 18.35 -10.78
C THR A 230 6.84 17.20 -10.23
N LEU A 231 6.06 16.53 -11.08
CA LEU A 231 5.32 15.33 -10.68
C LEU A 231 6.25 14.21 -10.25
N GLY A 232 7.36 14.00 -10.96
CA GLY A 232 8.34 12.97 -10.63
C GLY A 232 9.01 13.21 -9.29
N VAL A 233 9.30 14.48 -8.95
CA VAL A 233 9.78 14.85 -7.60
C VAL A 233 8.75 14.46 -6.54
N TYR A 234 7.47 14.81 -6.75
CA TYR A 234 6.40 14.43 -5.82
C TYR A 234 6.27 12.90 -5.69
N ALA A 235 6.22 12.17 -6.81
CA ALA A 235 6.03 10.73 -6.83
C ALA A 235 7.19 9.98 -6.15
N ALA A 236 8.43 10.42 -6.36
CA ALA A 236 9.60 9.84 -5.70
C ALA A 236 9.57 10.06 -4.18
N VAL A 237 9.20 11.26 -3.73
CA VAL A 237 9.04 11.57 -2.31
C VAL A 237 7.87 10.79 -1.70
N LEU A 238 6.77 10.61 -2.42
CA LEU A 238 5.66 9.78 -1.99
C LEU A 238 6.10 8.31 -1.84
N GLY A 239 6.95 7.81 -2.74
CA GLY A 239 7.60 6.50 -2.62
C GLY A 239 8.47 6.37 -1.37
N LEU A 240 9.27 7.40 -1.07
CA LEU A 240 10.10 7.45 0.14
C LEU A 240 9.24 7.46 1.41
N PHE A 241 8.18 8.26 1.41
CA PHE A 241 7.18 8.29 2.46
C PHE A 241 6.46 6.93 2.63
N GLY A 242 6.19 6.23 1.53
CA GLY A 242 5.55 4.91 1.52
C GLY A 242 6.29 3.87 2.36
N LEU A 243 7.61 3.99 2.51
CA LEU A 243 8.41 3.11 3.37
C LEU A 243 8.10 3.32 4.87
N LEU A 244 7.87 4.57 5.28
CA LEU A 244 7.45 4.92 6.64
C LEU A 244 6.02 4.43 6.90
N LYS A 245 5.11 4.65 5.95
CA LYS A 245 3.72 4.14 5.99
C LYS A 245 3.71 2.60 6.10
N GLY A 246 4.58 1.93 5.35
CA GLY A 246 4.74 0.47 5.38
C GLY A 246 5.10 -0.07 6.76
N PHE A 247 5.99 0.61 7.49
CA PHE A 247 6.34 0.22 8.85
C PHE A 247 5.13 0.24 9.81
N SER A 248 4.30 1.29 9.73
CA SER A 248 3.06 1.39 10.52
C SER A 248 2.08 0.26 10.20
N SER A 249 1.89 -0.06 8.90
CA SER A 249 0.99 -1.15 8.49
C SER A 249 1.43 -2.53 8.97
N GLY A 250 2.74 -2.77 9.12
CA GLY A 250 3.29 -4.03 9.63
C GLY A 250 2.92 -4.31 11.08
N LEU A 251 2.75 -3.26 11.90
CA LEU A 251 2.27 -3.39 13.28
C LEU A 251 0.81 -3.87 13.33
N MET A 252 -0.02 -3.44 12.37
CA MET A 252 -1.45 -3.75 12.34
C MET A 252 -1.77 -5.23 12.04
N VAL A 253 -0.86 -5.96 11.39
CA VAL A 253 -1.02 -7.39 11.09
C VAL A 253 -1.22 -8.22 12.36
N PHE A 254 -0.58 -7.82 13.46
CA PHE A 254 -0.72 -8.48 14.77
C PHE A 254 -1.90 -7.95 15.58
N PHE A 255 -2.27 -6.69 15.33
CA PHE A 255 -3.34 -6.00 16.02
C PHE A 255 -4.72 -6.56 15.64
N PHE A 256 -4.98 -6.72 14.34
CA PHE A 256 -6.30 -7.02 13.82
C PHE A 256 -6.90 -8.36 14.32
N PRO A 257 -6.19 -9.51 14.31
CA PRO A 257 -6.77 -10.77 14.78
C PRO A 257 -7.12 -10.78 16.27
N ARG A 258 -6.35 -10.04 17.09
CA ARG A 258 -6.63 -9.92 18.52
C ARG A 258 -7.85 -9.04 18.78
N MET A 259 -8.02 -7.98 17.99
CA MET A 259 -9.21 -7.13 18.04
C MET A 259 -10.49 -7.83 17.65
N SER A 260 -10.47 -8.61 16.58
CA SER A 260 -11.64 -9.39 16.17
C SER A 260 -12.06 -10.39 17.25
N ARG A 261 -11.10 -10.97 18.00
CA ARG A 261 -11.41 -11.89 19.11
C ARG A 261 -12.07 -11.18 20.30
N PHE A 262 -11.54 -10.04 20.74
CA PHE A 262 -12.15 -9.28 21.84
C PHE A 262 -13.54 -8.73 21.45
N ASN A 263 -13.71 -8.32 20.20
CA ASN A 263 -15.02 -7.89 19.70
C ASN A 263 -16.04 -9.04 19.66
N ALA A 264 -15.64 -10.22 19.20
CA ALA A 264 -16.50 -11.41 19.24
C ALA A 264 -16.88 -11.84 20.67
N ALA A 265 -16.02 -11.55 21.65
CA ALA A 265 -16.27 -11.81 23.06
C ALA A 265 -17.03 -10.67 23.78
N GLY A 266 -17.32 -9.55 23.10
CA GLY A 266 -17.96 -8.39 23.72
C GLY A 266 -17.09 -7.61 24.72
N GLU A 267 -15.78 -7.84 24.72
CA GLU A 267 -14.84 -7.28 25.71
C GLU A 267 -14.36 -5.87 25.33
N ILE A 268 -15.28 -4.91 25.28
CA ILE A 268 -15.01 -3.52 24.84
C ILE A 268 -13.86 -2.86 25.62
N ASP A 269 -13.76 -3.11 26.93
CA ASP A 269 -12.66 -2.58 27.77
C ASP A 269 -11.29 -3.11 27.32
N GLN A 270 -11.22 -4.38 26.91
CA GLN A 270 -9.98 -4.96 26.38
C GLN A 270 -9.64 -4.39 25.01
N ILE A 271 -10.66 -4.10 24.18
CA ILE A 271 -10.49 -3.40 22.90
C ILE A 271 -9.87 -2.02 23.15
N GLN A 272 -10.43 -1.23 24.07
CA GLN A 272 -9.93 0.09 24.38
C GLN A 272 -8.49 0.04 24.90
N ARG A 273 -8.21 -0.76 25.94
CA ARG A 273 -6.85 -0.88 26.50
C ARG A 273 -5.81 -1.30 25.46
N TYR A 274 -6.15 -2.26 24.60
CA TYR A 274 -5.23 -2.73 23.58
C TYR A 274 -5.02 -1.71 22.46
N THR A 275 -6.08 -1.01 22.05
CA THR A 275 -6.01 0.08 21.06
C THR A 275 -5.14 1.21 21.59
N ASP A 276 -5.35 1.63 22.84
CA ASP A 276 -4.56 2.67 23.51
C ASP A 276 -3.07 2.28 23.55
N SER A 277 -2.74 1.04 23.92
CA SER A 277 -1.35 0.57 23.91
C SER A 277 -0.72 0.62 22.51
N VAL A 278 -1.46 0.28 21.46
CA VAL A 278 -0.93 0.34 20.09
C VAL A 278 -0.76 1.77 19.60
N VAL A 279 -1.70 2.67 19.90
CA VAL A 279 -1.57 4.11 19.60
C VAL A 279 -0.33 4.68 20.31
N LYS A 280 -0.20 4.46 21.63
CA LYS A 280 0.96 4.94 22.40
C LYS A 280 2.28 4.41 21.82
N LEU A 281 2.41 3.10 21.64
CA LEU A 281 3.64 2.51 21.13
C LEU A 281 3.97 3.02 19.73
N SER A 282 2.97 3.15 18.85
CA SER A 282 3.17 3.67 17.49
C SER A 282 3.67 5.12 17.52
N VAL A 283 3.05 5.99 18.31
CA VAL A 283 3.45 7.39 18.42
C VAL A 283 4.81 7.55 19.09
N TRP A 284 5.10 6.83 20.18
CA TRP A 284 6.40 6.91 20.85
C TRP A 284 7.56 6.40 20.00
N ILE A 285 7.31 5.46 19.08
CA ILE A 285 8.31 4.99 18.11
C ILE A 285 8.43 5.97 16.93
N LEU A 286 7.30 6.42 16.38
CA LEU A 286 7.28 7.17 15.13
C LEU A 286 7.53 8.67 15.31
N ALA A 287 7.14 9.28 16.43
CA ALA A 287 7.28 10.72 16.64
C ALA A 287 8.75 11.19 16.67
N PRO A 288 9.67 10.54 17.42
CA PRO A 288 11.08 10.92 17.39
C PRO A 288 11.70 10.74 16.00
N LEU A 289 11.33 9.65 15.30
CA LEU A 289 11.79 9.39 13.93
C LEU A 289 11.27 10.45 12.95
N CYS A 290 9.98 10.78 13.02
CA CYS A 290 9.38 11.80 12.16
C CYS A 290 9.97 13.18 12.44
N LEU A 291 10.24 13.53 13.70
CA LEU A 291 10.90 14.77 14.06
C LEU A 291 12.32 14.84 13.48
N LEU A 292 13.11 13.77 13.62
CA LEU A 292 14.45 13.70 13.05
C LEU A 292 14.42 13.84 11.52
N LEU A 293 13.53 13.11 10.85
CA LEU A 293 13.35 13.18 9.40
C LEU A 293 12.80 14.52 8.93
N PHE A 294 12.02 15.22 9.75
CA PHE A 294 11.49 16.55 9.44
C PHE A 294 12.61 17.59 9.42
N LEU A 295 13.47 17.56 10.44
CA LEU A 295 14.64 18.42 10.55
C LEU A 295 15.65 18.12 9.43
N LEU A 296 15.86 16.84 9.13
CA LEU A 296 16.80 16.37 8.11
C LEU A 296 16.18 16.14 6.72
N ALA A 297 14.98 16.66 6.45
CA ALA A 297 14.24 16.34 5.23
C ALA A 297 15.03 16.65 3.95
N GLY A 298 15.68 17.82 3.90
CA GLY A 298 16.53 18.22 2.77
C GLY A 298 17.69 17.24 2.52
N PRO A 299 18.59 17.04 3.50
CA PRO A 299 19.67 16.07 3.39
C PRO A 299 19.19 14.65 3.06
N VAL A 300 18.12 14.16 3.69
CA VAL A 300 17.59 12.81 3.46
C VAL A 300 17.07 12.66 2.03
N VAL A 301 16.26 13.60 1.55
CA VAL A 301 15.72 13.55 0.17
C VAL A 301 16.85 13.58 -0.85
N THR A 302 17.83 14.47 -0.68
CA THR A 302 18.98 14.57 -1.59
C THR A 302 19.89 13.34 -1.52
N LEU A 303 20.13 12.79 -0.32
CA LEU A 303 20.95 11.59 -0.13
C LEU A 303 20.29 10.35 -0.74
N VAL A 304 18.98 10.19 -0.56
CA VAL A 304 18.29 8.98 -1.03
C VAL A 304 17.96 9.07 -2.51
N LEU A 305 17.35 10.17 -2.96
CA LEU A 305 16.80 10.31 -4.31
C LEU A 305 17.77 11.03 -5.27
N GLY A 306 18.72 11.81 -4.76
CA GLY A 306 19.68 12.58 -5.56
C GLY A 306 19.34 14.08 -5.64
N GLY A 307 20.28 14.88 -6.17
CA GLY A 307 20.18 16.35 -6.20
C GLY A 307 18.98 16.90 -6.97
N GLN A 308 18.56 16.23 -8.05
CA GLN A 308 17.39 16.62 -8.85
C GLN A 308 16.08 16.61 -8.05
N PHE A 309 16.04 15.89 -6.92
CA PHE A 309 14.86 15.75 -6.07
C PHE A 309 14.85 16.68 -4.87
N ALA A 310 15.85 17.56 -4.72
CA ALA A 310 15.99 18.44 -3.55
C ALA A 310 14.73 19.31 -3.29
N GLY A 311 14.05 19.76 -4.35
CA GLY A 311 12.78 20.49 -4.25
C GLY A 311 11.63 19.70 -3.58
N GLY A 312 11.78 18.38 -3.45
CA GLY A 312 10.85 17.48 -2.78
C GLY A 312 10.90 17.52 -1.25
N ALA A 313 11.89 18.19 -0.64
CA ALA A 313 12.04 18.25 0.81
C ALA A 313 10.81 18.85 1.51
N GLY A 314 10.19 19.88 0.93
CA GLY A 314 8.95 20.48 1.45
C GLY A 314 7.78 19.50 1.44
N VAL A 315 7.64 18.71 0.36
CA VAL A 315 6.62 17.66 0.25
C VAL A 315 6.83 16.63 1.35
N PHE A 316 8.08 16.19 1.55
CA PHE A 316 8.41 15.20 2.58
C PHE A 316 8.07 15.70 3.98
N ARG A 317 8.39 16.96 4.30
CA ARG A 317 8.04 17.61 5.58
C ARG A 317 6.54 17.61 5.85
N TRP A 318 5.71 17.91 4.86
CA TRP A 318 4.25 17.90 5.01
C TRP A 318 3.68 16.50 5.21
N LEU A 319 4.27 15.48 4.58
CA LEU A 319 3.82 14.10 4.72
C LEU A 319 4.15 13.49 6.10
N LEU A 320 5.25 13.91 6.76
CA LEU A 320 5.70 13.34 8.04
C LEU A 320 4.66 13.47 9.19
N PRO A 321 4.02 14.64 9.45
CA PRO A 321 2.88 14.73 10.36
C PRO A 321 1.73 13.78 10.01
N GLY A 322 1.53 13.52 8.72
CA GLY A 322 0.55 12.53 8.24
C GLY A 322 0.82 11.12 8.75
N VAL A 323 2.09 10.71 8.91
CA VAL A 323 2.45 9.42 9.53
C VAL A 323 1.92 9.33 10.96
N LEU A 324 2.04 10.42 11.73
CA LEU A 324 1.58 10.46 13.12
C LEU A 324 0.05 10.46 13.21
N ILE A 325 -0.62 11.19 12.33
CA ILE A 325 -2.08 11.14 12.20
C ILE A 325 -2.54 9.71 11.92
N LEU A 326 -1.92 9.03 10.94
CA LEU A 326 -2.21 7.63 10.65
C LEU A 326 -1.91 6.72 11.85
N ALA A 327 -0.79 6.92 12.56
CA ALA A 327 -0.44 6.12 13.73
C ALA A 327 -1.47 6.23 14.86
N VAL A 328 -2.15 7.39 14.98
CA VAL A 328 -3.22 7.62 15.95
C VAL A 328 -4.55 7.03 15.49
N PHE A 329 -4.97 7.31 14.25
CA PHE A 329 -6.33 6.97 13.80
C PHE A 329 -6.47 5.56 13.22
N THR A 330 -5.44 5.01 12.57
CA THR A 330 -5.51 3.67 11.94
C THR A 330 -5.93 2.56 12.92
N PRO A 331 -5.44 2.51 14.19
CA PRO A 331 -5.95 1.56 15.18
C PRO A 331 -7.46 1.66 15.39
N TYR A 332 -8.00 2.87 15.53
CA TYR A 332 -9.44 3.09 15.70
C TYR A 332 -10.22 2.69 14.45
N ASP A 333 -9.69 2.98 13.25
CA ASP A 333 -10.30 2.59 11.98
C ASP A 333 -10.41 1.06 11.86
N HIS A 334 -9.39 0.33 12.32
CA HIS A 334 -9.40 -1.13 12.36
C HIS A 334 -10.44 -1.69 13.34
N VAL A 335 -10.66 -1.04 14.49
CA VAL A 335 -11.76 -1.40 15.41
C VAL A 335 -13.11 -1.16 14.73
N LEU A 336 -13.30 -0.02 14.07
CA LEU A 336 -14.52 0.28 13.34
C LEU A 336 -14.79 -0.74 12.22
N PHE A 337 -13.74 -1.18 11.51
CA PHE A 337 -13.81 -2.26 10.53
C PHE A 337 -14.25 -3.59 11.17
N ALA A 338 -13.68 -3.95 12.33
CA ALA A 338 -14.01 -5.19 13.04
C ALA A 338 -15.46 -5.22 13.56
N THR A 339 -16.09 -4.06 13.78
CA THR A 339 -17.50 -3.95 14.18
C THR A 339 -18.51 -3.99 13.01
N ASN A 340 -18.09 -4.41 11.81
CA ASN A 340 -18.93 -4.55 10.60
C ASN A 340 -19.63 -3.27 10.09
N ASN A 341 -19.14 -2.08 10.47
CA ASN A 341 -19.74 -0.80 10.12
C ASN A 341 -19.35 -0.25 8.72
N HIS A 342 -19.28 -1.14 7.73
CA HIS A 342 -18.78 -0.86 6.37
C HIS A 342 -19.48 0.31 5.68
N ARG A 343 -20.81 0.47 5.84
CA ARG A 343 -21.55 1.59 5.22
C ARG A 343 -21.09 2.96 5.72
N SER A 344 -20.74 3.06 7.01
CA SER A 344 -20.25 4.31 7.60
C SER A 344 -18.85 4.64 7.05
N ILE A 345 -18.00 3.62 6.93
CA ILE A 345 -16.65 3.75 6.35
C ILE A 345 -16.72 4.22 4.89
N VAL A 346 -17.60 3.64 4.07
CA VAL A 346 -17.80 4.08 2.67
C VAL A 346 -18.20 5.56 2.60
N LYS A 347 -19.14 6.00 3.45
CA LYS A 347 -19.58 7.41 3.48
C LYS A 347 -18.43 8.35 3.84
N VAL A 348 -17.67 8.04 4.88
CA VAL A 348 -16.53 8.86 5.27
C VAL A 348 -15.49 8.91 4.16
N ASN A 349 -15.13 7.75 3.58
CA ASN A 349 -14.14 7.68 2.50
C ASN A 349 -14.57 8.46 1.26
N LEU A 350 -15.86 8.43 0.89
CA LEU A 350 -16.37 9.18 -0.25
C LEU A 350 -16.21 10.69 -0.03
N VAL A 351 -16.64 11.19 1.12
CA VAL A 351 -16.57 12.62 1.43
C VAL A 351 -15.11 13.07 1.57
N THR A 352 -14.25 12.28 2.22
CA THR A 352 -12.83 12.62 2.36
C THR A 352 -12.12 12.58 1.01
N THR A 353 -12.45 11.65 0.09
CA THR A 353 -11.93 11.69 -1.28
C THR A 353 -12.30 12.99 -1.98
N ILE A 354 -13.56 13.41 -1.91
CA ILE A 354 -14.01 14.66 -2.53
C ILE A 354 -13.26 15.85 -1.92
N LEU A 355 -13.13 15.91 -0.59
CA LEU A 355 -12.42 16.99 0.09
C LEU A 355 -10.94 17.03 -0.29
N VAL A 356 -10.25 15.88 -0.31
CA VAL A 356 -8.83 15.79 -0.71
C VAL A 356 -8.64 16.28 -2.14
N LEU A 357 -9.47 15.83 -3.08
CA LEU A 357 -9.36 16.25 -4.48
C LEU A 357 -9.68 17.75 -4.64
N THR A 358 -10.67 18.26 -3.89
CA THR A 358 -11.02 19.68 -3.90
C THR A 358 -9.88 20.54 -3.32
N PHE A 359 -9.35 20.17 -2.16
CA PHE A 359 -8.20 20.85 -1.56
C PHE A 359 -6.98 20.78 -2.46
N ALA A 360 -6.72 19.64 -3.09
CA ALA A 360 -5.62 19.52 -4.05
C ALA A 360 -5.82 20.45 -5.25
N TRP A 361 -7.03 20.52 -5.81
CA TRP A 361 -7.33 21.43 -6.92
C TRP A 361 -7.08 22.90 -6.58
N LEU A 362 -7.32 23.29 -5.32
CA LEU A 362 -7.10 24.66 -4.85
C LEU A 362 -5.64 24.95 -4.43
N LEU A 363 -4.99 24.00 -3.77
CA LEU A 363 -3.66 24.19 -3.17
C LEU A 363 -2.52 23.86 -4.15
N VAL A 364 -2.70 22.92 -5.06
CA VAL A 364 -1.65 22.51 -6.01
C VAL A 364 -1.23 23.67 -6.91
N PRO A 365 -2.11 24.48 -7.52
CA PRO A 365 -1.70 25.58 -8.39
C PRO A 365 -0.78 26.62 -7.71
N VAL A 366 -0.86 26.74 -6.38
CA VAL A 366 -0.06 27.71 -5.61
C VAL A 366 1.20 27.05 -5.03
N TRP A 367 1.10 25.82 -4.49
CA TRP A 367 2.16 25.17 -3.71
C TRP A 367 2.71 23.88 -4.35
N ALA A 368 2.37 23.59 -5.60
CA ALA A 368 2.75 22.39 -6.33
C ALA A 368 2.53 21.10 -5.52
N GLY A 369 3.53 20.21 -5.46
CA GLY A 369 3.47 18.96 -4.71
C GLY A 369 3.26 19.14 -3.19
N GLN A 370 3.61 20.29 -2.61
CA GLN A 370 3.37 20.55 -1.19
C GLN A 370 1.87 20.73 -0.93
N GLY A 371 1.16 21.41 -1.84
CA GLY A 371 -0.29 21.54 -1.80
C GLY A 371 -1.00 20.19 -1.85
N ALA A 372 -0.53 19.26 -2.69
CA ALA A 372 -1.04 17.90 -2.74
C ALA A 372 -0.78 17.12 -1.44
N ALA A 373 0.42 17.25 -0.85
CA ALA A 373 0.72 16.62 0.44
C ALA A 373 -0.16 17.16 1.57
N LEU A 374 -0.38 18.48 1.63
CA LEU A 374 -1.24 19.10 2.64
C LEU A 374 -2.70 18.67 2.47
N ALA A 375 -3.21 18.63 1.23
CA ALA A 375 -4.55 18.13 0.95
C ALA A 375 -4.75 16.70 1.45
N LEU A 376 -3.78 15.82 1.17
CA LEU A 376 -3.79 14.43 1.60
C LEU A 376 -3.77 14.28 3.13
N VAL A 377 -2.86 15.00 3.81
CA VAL A 377 -2.72 14.97 5.28
C VAL A 377 -3.98 15.50 5.97
N SER A 378 -4.56 16.57 5.42
CA SER A 378 -5.84 17.12 5.90
C SER A 378 -6.97 16.10 5.74
N GLY A 379 -7.01 15.38 4.63
CA GLY A 379 -7.96 14.29 4.41
C GLY A 379 -7.84 13.16 5.42
N TRP A 380 -6.61 12.73 5.75
CA TRP A 380 -6.39 11.72 6.78
C TRP A 380 -6.82 12.19 8.16
N LEU A 381 -6.57 13.46 8.51
CA LEU A 381 -7.01 14.02 9.78
C LEU A 381 -8.54 14.09 9.87
N ILE A 382 -9.20 14.68 8.87
CA ILE A 382 -10.66 14.82 8.85
C ILE A 382 -11.33 13.44 8.83
N GLY A 383 -10.84 12.53 7.98
CA GLY A 383 -11.36 11.18 7.87
C GLY A 383 -11.18 10.37 9.14
N GLY A 384 -9.98 10.40 9.74
CA GLY A 384 -9.67 9.70 10.98
C GLY A 384 -10.49 10.22 12.16
N VAL A 385 -10.61 11.54 12.31
CA VAL A 385 -11.47 12.14 13.35
C VAL A 385 -12.93 11.72 13.16
N TRP A 386 -13.46 11.78 11.93
CA TRP A 386 -14.84 11.40 11.70
C TRP A 386 -15.10 9.90 11.93
N GLN A 387 -14.20 9.03 11.49
CA GLN A 387 -14.27 7.59 11.77
C GLN A 387 -14.21 7.31 13.27
N PHE A 388 -13.33 8.00 14.00
CA PHE A 388 -13.27 7.92 15.45
C PHE A 388 -14.56 8.39 16.12
N LEU A 389 -15.17 9.50 15.69
CA LEU A 389 -16.44 9.97 16.24
C LEU A 389 -17.57 8.95 16.05
N ILE A 390 -17.62 8.30 14.88
CA ILE A 390 -18.58 7.22 14.61
C ILE A 390 -18.32 6.01 15.51
N LEU A 391 -17.04 5.65 15.70
CA LEU A 391 -16.65 4.58 16.61
C LEU A 391 -17.12 4.89 18.03
N HIS A 392 -16.80 6.08 18.55
CA HIS A 392 -17.19 6.52 19.90
C HIS A 392 -18.71 6.45 20.10
N GLN A 393 -19.50 6.96 19.15
CA GLN A 393 -20.96 6.91 19.21
C GLN A 393 -21.52 5.48 19.26
N LYS A 394 -20.84 4.51 18.65
CA LYS A 394 -21.33 3.13 18.53
C LYS A 394 -20.84 2.20 19.63
N THR A 395 -19.64 2.41 20.15
CA THR A 395 -19.00 1.48 21.10
C THR A 395 -18.74 2.09 22.47
N GLY A 396 -18.86 3.42 22.61
CA GLY A 396 -18.47 4.13 23.83
C GLY A 396 -16.96 4.22 24.05
N ILE A 397 -16.13 3.66 23.17
CA ILE A 397 -14.67 3.73 23.25
C ILE A 397 -14.25 5.19 23.27
N ARG A 398 -13.44 5.57 24.26
CA ARG A 398 -12.96 6.94 24.44
C ARG A 398 -11.66 7.17 23.69
N PHE A 399 -11.39 8.43 23.37
CA PHE A 399 -10.10 8.83 22.81
C PHE A 399 -9.03 8.66 23.88
N LEU A 400 -7.82 8.28 23.46
CA LEU A 400 -6.69 8.13 24.37
C LEU A 400 -6.42 9.44 25.12
N SER A 401 -6.57 9.40 26.45
CA SER A 401 -6.35 10.56 27.32
C SER A 401 -4.99 10.55 28.01
N ASP A 402 -4.46 9.37 28.35
CA ASP A 402 -3.16 9.22 29.01
C ASP A 402 -2.10 8.77 28.02
N TRP A 403 -1.16 9.65 27.68
CA TRP A 403 -0.06 9.35 26.74
C TRP A 403 1.16 8.70 27.39
N ARG A 404 1.14 8.49 28.72
CA ARG A 404 2.25 7.87 29.44
C ARG A 404 2.32 6.37 29.14
N LEU A 405 3.54 5.87 28.97
CA LEU A 405 3.79 4.44 28.83
C LEU A 405 3.73 3.78 30.21
N SER A 406 2.87 2.78 30.34
CA SER A 406 2.83 1.87 31.49
C SER A 406 4.09 0.99 31.54
N LYS A 407 4.37 0.39 32.70
CA LYS A 407 5.49 -0.56 32.87
C LYS A 407 5.45 -1.71 31.86
N VAL A 408 4.24 -2.14 31.47
CA VAL A 408 4.03 -3.21 30.49
C VAL A 408 4.44 -2.76 29.09
N GLU A 409 4.03 -1.56 28.68
CA GLU A 409 4.37 -0.98 27.38
C GLU A 409 5.87 -0.67 27.28
N VAL A 410 6.48 -0.17 28.36
CA VAL A 410 7.95 0.01 28.43
C VAL A 410 8.67 -1.32 28.26
N LYS A 411 8.20 -2.40 28.92
CA LYS A 411 8.77 -3.74 28.75
C LYS A 411 8.61 -4.25 27.32
N TYR A 412 7.47 -4.00 26.67
CA TYR A 412 7.27 -4.34 25.26
C TYR A 412 8.22 -3.56 24.34
N LEU A 413 8.37 -2.25 24.55
CA LEU A 413 9.28 -1.40 23.80
C LEU A 413 10.73 -1.88 23.95
N TYR A 414 11.15 -2.17 25.18
CA TYR A 414 12.48 -2.72 25.47
C TYR A 414 12.69 -4.09 24.80
N GLY A 415 11.71 -4.99 24.90
CA GLY A 415 11.76 -6.30 24.25
C GLY A 415 11.84 -6.18 22.73
N LEU A 416 11.11 -5.24 22.13
CA LEU A 416 11.16 -4.96 20.70
C LEU A 416 12.54 -4.46 20.29
N ILE A 417 13.08 -3.42 20.94
CA ILE A 417 14.42 -2.88 20.68
C ILE A 417 15.50 -3.95 20.86
N HIS A 418 15.44 -4.73 21.94
CA HIS A 418 16.40 -5.79 22.21
C HIS A 418 16.33 -6.93 21.19
N SER A 419 15.12 -7.32 20.76
CA SER A 419 14.93 -8.35 19.72
C SER A 419 15.46 -7.89 18.36
N PHE A 420 15.27 -6.61 18.00
CA PHE A 420 15.84 -6.01 16.80
C PHE A 420 17.37 -5.96 16.89
N GLY A 421 17.93 -5.53 18.03
CA GLY A 421 19.37 -5.53 18.28
C GLY A 421 19.98 -6.92 18.11
N GLN A 422 19.41 -7.94 18.76
CA GLN A 422 19.90 -9.32 18.63
C GLN A 422 19.78 -9.88 17.21
N ALA A 423 18.73 -9.52 16.46
CA ALA A 423 18.58 -9.95 15.08
C ALA A 423 19.65 -9.33 14.16
N VAL A 424 19.99 -8.06 14.36
CA VAL A 424 21.03 -7.35 13.61
C VAL A 424 22.43 -7.87 13.97
N PHE A 425 22.74 -8.04 15.26
CA PHE A 425 24.07 -8.49 15.71
C PHE A 425 24.33 -9.98 15.49
N ARG A 426 23.31 -10.86 15.51
CA ARG A 426 23.50 -12.29 15.15
C ARG A 426 23.87 -12.51 13.68
N PHE A 427 23.53 -11.58 12.79
CA PHE A 427 24.01 -11.62 11.39
C PHE A 427 25.47 -11.17 11.25
N SER A 428 25.98 -10.35 12.17
CA SER A 428 27.40 -9.97 12.23
C SER A 428 28.31 -11.03 12.86
N GLY A 429 27.75 -12.00 13.59
CA GLY A 429 28.51 -12.99 14.37
C GLY A 429 28.72 -14.36 13.70
N LYS A 430 28.29 -14.55 12.44
CA LYS A 430 28.55 -15.79 11.68
C LYS A 430 29.50 -15.56 10.50
N LYS A 431 30.74 -15.17 10.82
CA LYS A 431 31.95 -15.48 10.03
C LYS A 431 33.14 -15.51 10.98
N THR A 432 33.56 -16.72 11.35
CA THR A 432 34.93 -17.25 11.40
C THR A 432 34.89 -18.50 12.28
N GLY A 433 34.94 -19.65 11.61
CA GLY A 433 34.97 -20.99 12.16
C GLY A 433 35.09 -21.94 10.99
#